data_AF-A0A8J7ZCY0-F1
#
_entry.id   AF-A0A8J7ZCY0-F1
#
_cell.length_a   1.000
_cell.length_b   1.000
_cell.length_c   1.000
_cell.angle_alpha   90.00
_cell.angle_beta   90.00
_cell.angle_gamma   90.00
#
_symmetry.space_group_name_H-M   'P 1'
#
loop_
_entity.id
_entity.type
_entity.pdbx_description
1 polymer ?
#
loop_
_entity_poly.entity_id
_entity_poly.type
_entity_poly.pdbx_seq_one_letter_code
_entity_poly.pdbx_strand_id
1 'polypeptide(L)'
;METQDVLSRLKRATTECVPSARRGRGTTANGSLVRGECCHNCGADSLSAVVRRRLVPDEPETDRNRVSLCEPCHADAPTADDAGGDDAPHQSTSHRRCTHATTAVDAEAIHERDDRRCRGCGVRERIVVGDDLHLHAVVPLSESGYRHARNYVSLCPTCHRKLHA
;
A
#
# COMPACT_ATOMS: atom_id res chain seq x y z
N MET A 1 9.01 -10.12 -27.58
CA MET A 1 7.63 -9.66 -27.38
C MET A 1 7.25 -9.48 -25.91
N GLU A 2 8.09 -9.84 -24.94
CA GLU A 2 7.74 -9.83 -23.50
C GLU A 2 7.72 -8.45 -22.83
N THR A 3 8.44 -7.44 -23.33
CA THR A 3 8.61 -6.16 -22.61
C THR A 3 7.37 -5.28 -22.56
N GLN A 4 6.45 -5.39 -23.53
CA GLN A 4 5.19 -4.63 -23.52
C GLN A 4 4.19 -5.16 -22.50
N ASP A 5 4.21 -6.47 -22.22
CA ASP A 5 3.31 -7.09 -21.26
C ASP A 5 3.69 -6.73 -19.81
N VAL A 6 4.99 -6.81 -19.49
CA VAL A 6 5.55 -6.40 -18.18
C VAL A 6 5.24 -4.93 -17.88
N LEU A 7 5.47 -4.02 -18.84
CA LEU A 7 5.14 -2.61 -18.65
C LEU A 7 3.65 -2.36 -18.47
N SER A 8 2.79 -3.19 -19.08
CA SER A 8 1.34 -3.08 -18.93
C SER A 8 0.88 -3.58 -17.55
N ARG A 9 1.51 -4.63 -17.02
CA ARG A 9 1.28 -5.16 -15.66
C ARG A 9 1.78 -4.20 -14.58
N LEU A 10 3.00 -3.69 -14.72
CA LEU A 10 3.56 -2.66 -13.85
C LEU A 10 2.73 -1.39 -13.86
N LYS A 11 2.27 -0.95 -15.04
CA LYS A 11 1.31 0.17 -15.13
C LYS A 11 0.07 -0.18 -14.31
N ARG A 12 -0.64 -1.28 -14.54
CA ARG A 12 -1.83 -1.63 -13.71
C ARG A 12 -1.54 -1.64 -12.19
N ALA A 13 -0.38 -2.11 -11.76
CA ALA A 13 0.01 -2.10 -10.35
C ALA A 13 0.36 -0.71 -9.78
N THR A 14 0.76 0.25 -10.63
CA THR A 14 1.27 1.58 -10.23
C THR A 14 0.41 2.77 -10.70
N THR A 15 -0.42 2.60 -11.73
CA THR A 15 -1.01 3.67 -12.56
C THR A 15 -2.27 4.29 -11.97
N GLU A 16 -2.67 3.89 -10.76
CA GLU A 16 -3.76 4.58 -10.04
C GLU A 16 -3.30 5.76 -9.17
N CYS A 17 -1.99 6.05 -9.11
CA CYS A 17 -1.47 7.28 -8.54
C CYS A 17 -1.05 8.20 -9.67
N VAL A 18 -2.02 8.63 -10.47
CA VAL A 18 -1.81 9.85 -11.23
C VAL A 18 -2.07 10.96 -10.22
N PRO A 19 -1.05 11.66 -9.69
CA PRO A 19 -1.29 12.80 -8.84
C PRO A 19 -2.23 13.74 -9.61
N SER A 20 -3.41 13.98 -9.05
CA SER A 20 -4.37 14.89 -9.65
C SER A 20 -3.64 16.20 -9.89
N ALA A 21 -3.52 16.61 -11.16
CA ALA A 21 -2.80 17.81 -11.57
C ALA A 21 -3.46 19.12 -11.09
N ARG A 22 -4.22 19.08 -9.99
CA ARG A 22 -4.71 20.25 -9.28
C ARG A 22 -3.51 20.93 -8.64
N ARG A 23 -3.07 22.01 -9.29
CA ARG A 23 -2.03 22.94 -8.82
C ARG A 23 -2.55 23.71 -7.59
N GLY A 24 -2.76 23.02 -6.47
CA GLY A 24 -2.95 23.64 -5.17
C GLY A 24 -1.59 23.86 -4.53
N ARG A 25 -1.18 25.12 -4.37
CA ARG A 25 0.02 25.49 -3.61
C ARG A 25 -0.34 25.36 -2.11
N GLY A 26 -0.37 24.12 -1.61
CA GLY A 26 -0.65 23.82 -0.22
C GLY A 26 0.64 23.85 0.60
N THR A 27 0.81 24.90 1.39
CA THR A 27 1.76 24.96 2.51
C THR A 27 0.96 24.76 3.81
N THR A 28 1.36 23.83 4.67
CA THR A 28 1.16 23.94 6.13
C THR A 28 2.11 23.05 6.93
N ALA A 29 2.35 23.48 8.16
CA ALA A 29 3.34 23.03 9.11
C ALA A 29 3.18 21.56 9.55
N ASN A 30 4.31 20.90 9.83
CA ASN A 30 4.49 19.60 10.51
C ASN A 30 4.34 18.29 9.72
N GLY A 31 4.21 18.31 8.40
CA GLY A 31 4.36 17.09 7.59
C GLY A 31 4.79 17.45 6.19
N SER A 32 6.09 17.32 5.90
CA SER A 32 6.57 17.55 4.53
C SER A 32 6.01 16.44 3.64
N LEU A 33 4.95 16.74 2.91
CA LEU A 33 4.45 15.87 1.85
C LEU A 33 5.53 15.78 0.79
N VAL A 34 6.26 14.67 0.79
CA VAL A 34 7.15 14.36 -0.33
C VAL A 34 6.23 14.17 -1.52
N ARG A 35 6.29 15.14 -2.45
CA ARG A 35 5.52 15.14 -3.69
C ARG A 35 5.67 13.77 -4.36
N GLY A 36 4.56 13.03 -4.49
CA GLY A 36 4.56 11.68 -5.09
C GLY A 36 4.37 10.51 -4.12
N GLU A 37 4.26 10.74 -2.81
CA GLU A 37 3.84 9.70 -1.87
C GLU A 37 2.30 9.57 -1.84
N CYS A 38 1.79 8.39 -2.17
CA CYS A 38 0.39 8.03 -2.00
C CYS A 38 0.21 7.09 -0.80
N CYS A 39 -1.00 7.08 -0.23
CA CYS A 39 -1.37 6.05 0.73
C CYS A 39 -1.26 4.65 0.09
N HIS A 40 -0.53 3.74 0.73
CA HIS A 40 -0.43 2.34 0.30
C HIS A 40 -1.78 1.62 0.40
N ASN A 41 -2.64 2.00 1.35
CA ASN A 41 -3.93 1.34 1.53
C ASN A 41 -5.04 1.91 0.64
N CYS A 42 -5.25 3.23 0.54
CA CYS A 42 -6.38 3.78 -0.25
C CYS A 42 -5.98 4.51 -1.54
N GLY A 43 -4.68 4.62 -1.83
CA GLY A 43 -4.18 5.31 -3.02
C GLY A 43 -4.32 6.84 -3.01
N ALA A 44 -4.79 7.46 -1.93
CA ALA A 44 -4.91 8.92 -1.84
C ALA A 44 -3.55 9.60 -2.07
N ASP A 45 -3.53 10.59 -2.96
CA ASP A 45 -2.37 11.36 -3.44
C ASP A 45 -2.18 12.70 -2.70
N SER A 46 -3.22 13.16 -1.99
CA SER A 46 -3.17 14.30 -1.08
C SER A 46 -3.34 13.81 0.37
N LEU A 47 -2.21 13.54 1.03
CA LEU A 47 -2.23 13.14 2.43
C LEU A 47 -2.20 14.42 3.29
N SER A 48 -3.27 14.76 4.00
CA SER A 48 -3.22 15.85 4.99
C SER A 48 -2.21 15.55 6.11
N ALA A 49 -2.02 14.27 6.41
CA ALA A 49 -0.97 13.71 7.25
C ALA A 49 -0.51 12.36 6.66
N VAL A 50 0.81 12.19 6.48
CA VAL A 50 1.42 10.91 6.13
C VAL A 50 1.90 10.24 7.40
N VAL A 51 1.34 9.08 7.72
CA VAL A 51 1.93 8.23 8.75
C VAL A 51 2.84 7.23 8.07
N ARG A 52 4.13 7.26 8.45
CA ARG A 52 5.12 6.30 7.98
C ARG A 52 5.19 5.14 8.96
N ARG A 53 4.78 3.96 8.52
CA ARG A 53 4.83 2.73 9.31
C ARG A 53 5.98 1.85 8.83
N ARG A 54 6.66 1.20 9.79
CA ARG A 54 7.57 0.09 9.48
C ARG A 54 6.75 -1.16 9.20
N LEU A 55 7.01 -1.82 8.07
CA LEU A 55 6.33 -3.06 7.72
C LEU A 55 6.69 -4.15 8.72
N VAL A 56 7.99 -4.37 8.94
CA VAL A 56 8.52 -5.33 9.89
C VAL A 56 9.28 -4.58 11.00
N PRO A 57 8.70 -4.45 12.21
CA PRO A 57 9.27 -3.63 13.29
C PRO A 57 10.70 -4.02 13.68
N ASP A 58 11.01 -5.32 13.65
CA ASP A 58 12.31 -5.88 14.05
C ASP A 58 13.40 -5.77 12.97
N GLU A 59 13.04 -5.37 11.76
CA GLU A 59 14.01 -5.16 10.68
C GLU A 59 14.50 -3.71 10.68
N PRO A 60 15.73 -3.45 10.20
CA PRO A 60 16.27 -2.10 10.10
C PRO A 60 15.30 -1.15 9.37
N GLU A 61 15.28 0.09 9.82
CA GLU A 61 14.48 1.12 9.17
C GLU A 61 15.13 1.51 7.84
N THR A 62 14.51 1.06 6.75
CA THR A 62 14.94 1.36 5.38
C THR A 62 13.76 1.86 4.58
N ASP A 63 14.00 2.53 3.45
CA ASP A 63 12.91 2.97 2.56
C ASP A 63 12.08 1.81 2.01
N ARG A 64 12.64 0.59 1.96
CA ARG A 64 11.88 -0.62 1.58
C ARG A 64 10.93 -1.08 2.69
N ASN A 65 11.40 -1.01 3.93
CA ASN A 65 10.64 -1.40 5.12
C ASN A 65 9.67 -0.31 5.58
N ARG A 66 9.57 0.81 4.86
CA ARG A 66 8.63 1.90 5.14
C ARG A 66 7.47 1.87 4.15
N VAL A 67 6.28 2.16 4.67
CA VAL A 67 5.07 2.43 3.90
C VAL A 67 4.41 3.70 4.39
N SER A 68 3.84 4.45 3.46
CA SER A 68 3.10 5.68 3.72
C SER A 68 1.62 5.36 3.75
N LEU A 69 0.93 5.69 4.84
CA LEU A 69 -0.52 5.58 5.00
C LEU A 69 -1.11 6.97 5.27
N CYS A 70 -2.34 7.23 4.80
CA CYS A 70 -3.08 8.38 5.30
C CYS A 70 -3.52 8.08 6.74
N GLU A 71 -3.76 9.13 7.53
CA GLU A 71 -4.23 9.00 8.91
C GLU A 71 -5.46 8.07 9.06
N PRO A 72 -6.52 8.14 8.22
CA PRO A 72 -7.63 7.19 8.27
C PRO A 72 -7.27 5.73 8.00
N CYS A 73 -6.26 5.48 7.15
CA CYS A 73 -5.80 4.12 6.82
C CYS A 73 -4.72 3.60 7.78
N HIS A 74 -4.13 4.49 8.57
CA HIS A 74 -3.17 4.12 9.60
C HIS A 74 -3.87 3.83 10.93
N ALA A 75 -4.98 4.51 11.21
CA ALA A 75 -5.77 4.19 12.37
C ALA A 75 -6.23 2.74 12.24
N ASP A 76 -5.92 1.91 13.24
CA ASP A 76 -6.48 0.56 13.45
C ASP A 76 -8.01 0.63 13.71
N ALA A 77 -8.68 1.66 13.18
CA ALA A 77 -10.10 1.87 13.33
C ALA A 77 -10.78 0.85 12.42
N PRO A 78 -11.50 -0.14 12.98
CA PRO A 78 -12.45 -0.90 12.18
C PRO A 78 -13.36 0.14 11.50
N THR A 79 -13.56 0.01 10.19
CA THR A 79 -14.65 0.73 9.53
C THR A 79 -15.92 0.12 10.09
N ALA A 80 -16.36 0.65 11.22
CA ALA A 80 -17.58 0.22 11.85
C ALA A 80 -18.69 0.35 10.81
N ASP A 81 -19.33 -0.77 10.50
CA ASP A 81 -20.61 -0.86 9.79
C ASP A 81 -21.76 -0.16 10.56
N ASP A 82 -21.45 0.82 11.42
CA ASP A 82 -22.34 1.44 12.40
C ASP A 82 -22.07 2.96 12.48
N ALA A 83 -22.59 3.72 11.52
CA ALA A 83 -23.11 5.07 11.78
C ALA A 83 -23.93 5.53 10.57
N GLY A 84 -25.22 5.21 10.58
CA GLY A 84 -26.22 5.89 9.77
C GLY A 84 -26.35 7.36 10.17
N GLY A 85 -25.39 8.18 9.73
CA GLY A 85 -25.43 9.63 9.81
C GLY A 85 -25.27 10.22 8.42
N ASP A 86 -26.29 10.91 7.94
CA ASP A 86 -26.37 11.48 6.58
C ASP A 86 -25.39 12.64 6.31
N ASP A 87 -24.51 12.96 7.26
CA ASP A 87 -23.52 14.04 7.21
C ASP A 87 -22.07 13.54 7.08
N ALA A 88 -21.85 12.45 6.35
CA ALA A 88 -20.48 11.94 6.12
C ALA A 88 -19.68 12.91 5.21
N PRO A 89 -18.58 13.51 5.69
CA PRO A 89 -17.75 14.42 4.91
C PRO A 89 -17.20 13.67 3.69
N HIS A 90 -17.44 14.22 2.50
CA HIS A 90 -16.94 13.80 1.20
C HIS A 90 -15.94 12.63 1.24
N GLN A 91 -16.47 11.40 1.33
CA GLN A 91 -15.70 10.23 0.95
C GLN A 91 -15.30 10.46 -0.51
N SER A 92 -14.03 10.79 -0.72
CA SER A 92 -13.52 11.08 -2.05
C SER A 92 -13.90 9.95 -2.99
N THR A 93 -14.24 10.26 -4.23
CA THR A 93 -14.58 9.26 -5.25
C THR A 93 -13.50 8.16 -5.43
N SER A 94 -12.27 8.38 -4.92
CA SER A 94 -11.24 7.36 -4.80
C SER A 94 -11.59 6.27 -3.77
N HIS A 95 -12.19 6.62 -2.63
CA HIS A 95 -12.58 5.69 -1.56
C HIS A 95 -13.60 4.65 -2.05
N ARG A 96 -14.61 5.10 -2.81
CA ARG A 96 -15.65 4.23 -3.38
C ARG A 96 -15.15 3.29 -4.49
N ARG A 97 -14.00 3.57 -5.11
CA ARG A 97 -13.42 2.69 -6.15
C ARG A 97 -12.59 1.55 -5.55
N CYS A 98 -12.11 1.68 -4.31
CA CYS A 98 -11.22 0.69 -3.70
C CYS A 98 -11.97 -0.39 -2.91
N THR A 99 -13.16 -0.12 -2.36
CA THR A 99 -13.87 -1.02 -1.43
C THR A 99 -14.51 -2.27 -2.04
N HIS A 100 -14.85 -2.31 -3.34
CA HIS A 100 -15.79 -3.32 -3.85
C HIS A 100 -15.37 -4.08 -5.11
N ALA A 101 -14.17 -3.84 -5.65
CA ALA A 101 -13.72 -4.62 -6.79
C ALA A 101 -13.21 -5.98 -6.31
N THR A 102 -13.93 -7.06 -6.65
CA THR A 102 -13.54 -8.46 -6.50
C THR A 102 -12.31 -8.85 -7.33
N THR A 103 -11.51 -7.87 -7.77
CA THR A 103 -10.38 -8.06 -8.64
C THR A 103 -9.33 -8.89 -7.91
N ALA A 104 -8.95 -10.01 -8.53
CA ALA A 104 -7.84 -10.80 -8.08
C ALA A 104 -6.59 -9.93 -8.00
N VAL A 105 -5.88 -10.02 -6.87
CA VAL A 105 -4.61 -9.33 -6.68
C VAL A 105 -3.56 -10.04 -7.54
N ASP A 106 -2.95 -9.30 -8.46
CA ASP A 106 -1.88 -9.82 -9.33
C ASP A 106 -0.57 -9.92 -8.55
N ALA A 107 -0.24 -11.13 -8.08
CA ALA A 107 0.94 -11.40 -7.28
C ALA A 107 2.25 -11.12 -8.03
N GLU A 108 2.31 -11.50 -9.31
CA GLU A 108 3.49 -11.27 -10.14
C GLU A 108 3.77 -9.78 -10.27
N ALA A 109 2.75 -8.96 -10.51
CA ALA A 109 2.91 -7.51 -10.60
C ALA A 109 3.41 -6.88 -9.27
N ILE A 110 3.03 -7.45 -8.11
CA ILE A 110 3.55 -7.01 -6.81
C ILE A 110 5.00 -7.42 -6.62
N HIS A 111 5.36 -8.65 -6.98
CA HIS A 111 6.74 -9.12 -6.92
C HIS A 111 7.65 -8.30 -7.84
N GLU A 112 7.22 -8.02 -9.08
CA GLU A 112 7.95 -7.14 -10.00
C GLU A 112 8.12 -5.73 -9.43
N ARG A 113 7.05 -5.13 -8.89
CA ARG A 113 7.09 -3.80 -8.24
C ARG A 113 8.10 -3.77 -7.09
N ASP A 114 8.23 -4.87 -6.35
CA ASP A 114 9.12 -4.98 -5.20
C ASP A 114 10.54 -5.47 -5.58
N ASP A 115 10.93 -5.46 -6.87
CA ASP A 115 12.21 -5.97 -7.39
C ASP A 115 12.48 -7.44 -7.00
N ARG A 116 11.42 -8.24 -6.86
CA ARG A 116 11.44 -9.62 -6.35
C ARG A 116 12.26 -9.71 -5.06
N ARG A 117 12.05 -8.75 -4.16
CA ARG A 117 12.70 -8.67 -2.84
C ARG A 117 11.69 -8.55 -1.73
N CYS A 118 12.05 -9.10 -0.58
CA CYS A 118 11.36 -8.85 0.67
C CYS A 118 11.40 -7.35 1.00
N ARG A 119 10.24 -6.75 1.22
CA ARG A 119 10.10 -5.34 1.63
C ARG A 119 10.61 -5.11 3.05
N GLY A 120 10.56 -6.12 3.93
CA GLY A 120 11.10 -6.04 5.29
C GLY A 120 12.63 -5.99 5.34
N CYS A 121 13.30 -7.04 4.87
CA CYS A 121 14.76 -7.21 5.03
C CYS A 121 15.58 -7.04 3.72
N GLY A 122 14.92 -6.98 2.55
CA GLY A 122 15.60 -6.80 1.26
C GLY A 122 16.17 -8.07 0.60
N VAL A 123 16.01 -9.25 1.22
CA VAL A 123 16.44 -10.53 0.62
C VAL A 123 15.76 -10.74 -0.73
N ARG A 124 16.50 -11.24 -1.73
CA ARG A 124 15.96 -11.56 -3.06
C ARG A 124 15.28 -12.91 -3.03
N GLU A 125 14.17 -13.03 -3.76
CA GLU A 125 13.41 -14.26 -3.97
C GLU A 125 14.31 -15.47 -4.28
N ARG A 126 15.25 -15.32 -5.22
CA ARG A 126 16.22 -16.38 -5.60
C ARG A 126 17.10 -16.93 -4.48
N ILE A 127 17.17 -16.26 -3.33
CA ILE A 127 17.98 -16.63 -2.15
C ILE A 127 17.07 -17.11 -1.01
N VAL A 128 15.75 -16.95 -1.14
CA VAL A 128 14.80 -17.49 -0.18
C VAL A 128 14.81 -19.01 -0.32
N VAL A 129 14.98 -19.71 0.80
CA VAL A 129 15.02 -21.17 0.85
C VAL A 129 13.64 -21.67 1.29
N GLY A 130 13.09 -22.62 0.54
CA GLY A 130 11.77 -23.20 0.81
C GLY A 130 10.71 -22.53 -0.05
N ASP A 131 9.96 -21.62 0.53
CA ASP A 131 8.83 -20.94 -0.13
C ASP A 131 9.28 -19.64 -0.81
N ASP A 132 8.64 -19.31 -1.94
CA ASP A 132 8.82 -18.02 -2.64
C ASP A 132 8.43 -16.82 -1.76
N LEU A 133 8.49 -15.60 -2.29
CA LEU A 133 8.01 -14.43 -1.56
C LEU A 133 6.48 -14.52 -1.35
N HIS A 134 6.03 -14.23 -0.14
CA HIS A 134 4.61 -14.18 0.21
C HIS A 134 4.06 -12.78 0.05
N LEU A 135 2.79 -12.68 -0.36
CA LEU A 135 2.06 -11.43 -0.29
C LEU A 135 1.50 -11.21 1.12
N HIS A 136 1.74 -10.02 1.66
CA HIS A 136 1.19 -9.59 2.93
C HIS A 136 0.41 -8.30 2.77
N ALA A 137 -0.81 -8.25 3.31
CA ALA A 137 -1.59 -7.02 3.33
C ALA A 137 -1.00 -6.07 4.38
N VAL A 138 -0.62 -4.85 3.97
CA VAL A 138 -0.08 -3.78 4.82
C VAL A 138 -1.09 -3.39 5.89
N VAL A 139 -2.34 -3.19 5.47
CA VAL A 139 -3.50 -3.06 6.34
C VAL A 139 -4.35 -4.32 6.19
N PRO A 140 -4.64 -5.06 7.28
CA PRO A 140 -5.45 -6.27 7.24
C PRO A 140 -6.83 -6.05 6.59
N LEU A 141 -7.26 -7.00 5.76
CA LEU A 141 -8.59 -6.93 5.12
C LEU A 141 -9.75 -7.00 6.12
N SER A 142 -9.53 -7.57 7.31
CA SER A 142 -10.52 -7.66 8.39
C SER A 142 -10.74 -6.35 9.13
N GLU A 143 -9.90 -5.34 8.90
CA GLU A 143 -9.97 -4.05 9.56
C GLU A 143 -10.45 -2.98 8.57
N SER A 144 -9.52 -2.35 7.85
CA SER A 144 -9.80 -1.30 6.87
C SER A 144 -8.97 -1.48 5.58
N GLY A 145 -8.40 -2.66 5.39
CA GLY A 145 -7.53 -3.00 4.27
C GLY A 145 -8.28 -3.14 2.96
N TYR A 146 -7.78 -2.48 1.93
CA TYR A 146 -8.32 -2.59 0.58
C TYR A 146 -7.71 -3.77 -0.18
N ARG A 147 -8.53 -4.50 -0.94
CA ARG A 147 -8.07 -5.64 -1.76
C ARG A 147 -7.52 -5.18 -3.11
N HIS A 148 -6.39 -4.48 -3.09
CA HIS A 148 -5.69 -4.06 -4.31
C HIS A 148 -4.17 -4.11 -4.14
N ALA A 149 -3.44 -4.17 -5.25
CA ALA A 149 -1.99 -4.43 -5.23
C ALA A 149 -1.16 -3.51 -4.32
N ARG A 150 -1.54 -2.24 -4.13
CA ARG A 150 -0.81 -1.29 -3.27
C ARG A 150 -0.86 -1.64 -1.77
N ASN A 151 -1.96 -2.24 -1.33
CA ASN A 151 -2.11 -2.67 0.05
C ASN A 151 -1.37 -3.99 0.29
N TYR A 152 -0.75 -4.59 -0.72
CA TYR A 152 0.06 -5.80 -0.56
C TYR A 152 1.53 -5.51 -0.77
N VAL A 153 2.38 -6.23 -0.05
CA VAL A 153 3.84 -6.19 -0.17
C VAL A 153 4.40 -7.61 -0.24
N SER A 154 5.54 -7.77 -0.91
CA SER A 154 6.29 -9.02 -0.96
C SER A 154 7.16 -9.18 0.29
N LEU A 155 7.00 -10.27 1.03
CA LEU A 155 7.80 -10.59 2.22
C LEU A 155 8.38 -12.01 2.12
N CYS A 156 9.60 -12.22 2.63
CA CYS A 156 10.12 -13.57 2.78
C CYS A 156 9.38 -14.30 3.93
N PRO A 157 9.40 -15.65 3.98
CA PRO A 157 8.70 -16.43 5.01
C PRO A 157 9.05 -16.02 6.44
N THR A 158 10.31 -15.64 6.70
CA THR A 158 10.74 -15.15 8.02
C THR A 158 10.11 -13.81 8.39
N CYS A 159 10.17 -12.81 7.50
CA CYS A 159 9.52 -11.52 7.71
C CYS A 159 8.00 -11.64 7.79
N HIS A 160 7.39 -12.49 6.95
CA HIS A 160 5.96 -12.73 6.96
C HIS A 160 5.49 -13.30 8.30
N ARG A 161 6.19 -14.31 8.83
CA ARG A 161 5.86 -14.90 10.14
C ARG A 161 5.96 -13.91 11.29
N LYS A 162 6.96 -13.01 11.28
CA LYS A 162 7.09 -11.96 12.31
C LYS A 162 5.88 -11.04 12.40
N LEU A 163 5.07 -10.92 11.33
CA LEU A 163 3.86 -10.09 11.33
C LEU A 163 2.60 -10.82 11.77
N HIS A 164 2.65 -12.15 11.86
CA HIS A 164 1.54 -13.00 12.32
C HIS A 164 1.80 -13.61 13.70
N ALA A 165 2.95 -13.33 14.30
CA ALA A 165 3.35 -13.82 15.62
C ALA A 165 2.88 -12.85 16.71
#